data_AF-A0A0H5S224-F1
#
_entry.id   AF-A0A0H5S224-F1
#
_cell.length_a   1.000
_cell.length_b   1.000
_cell.length_c   1.000
_cell.angle_alpha   90.00
_cell.angle_beta   90.00
_cell.angle_gamma   90.00
#
_symmetry.space_group_name_H-M   'P 1'
#
loop_
_entity.id
_entity.type
_entity.pdbx_description
1 polymer ?
#
loop_
_entity_poly.entity_id
_entity_poly.type
_entity_poly.pdbx_seq_one_letter_code
_entity_poly.pdbx_strand_id
1 'polypeptide(L)'
;MQRALSSRYNASLLTVMDDKTKEIRQYAYMKSSVDGRKEYYRCNRCLRAKRKSGPGAQASIIVYDGEIIGDKPPEHHVDCEPVPYEEIASITSQRESRAYEREENEQVRQVLRNRQLLLKQTEPLEPPELSPMVEGDELAEFDEESTGAGFADSQRQAVEDKALI
;
A
#
# COMPACT_ATOMS: atom_id res chain seq x y z
N MET A 1 17.76 4.73 14.18
CA MET A 1 17.12 3.43 13.91
C MET A 1 16.09 3.61 12.81
N GLN A 2 16.25 2.96 11.66
CA GLN A 2 15.25 3.02 10.58
C GLN A 2 14.07 2.10 10.92
N ARG A 3 12.87 2.67 11.05
CA ARG A 3 11.61 1.94 11.10
C ARG A 3 11.11 1.74 9.67
N ALA A 4 11.13 0.51 9.17
CA ALA A 4 10.36 0.14 7.99
C ALA A 4 9.13 -0.65 8.46
N LEU A 5 7.95 -0.04 8.50
CA LEU A 5 6.70 -0.77 8.74
C LEU A 5 5.60 -0.29 7.79
N SER A 6 5.10 -1.22 6.97
CA SER A 6 3.96 -1.04 6.07
C SER A 6 2.64 -1.45 6.73
N SER A 7 1.52 -1.04 6.11
CA SER A 7 0.16 -0.90 6.67
C SER A 7 -0.54 -2.14 7.26
N ARG A 8 0.12 -3.31 7.31
CA ARG A 8 -0.43 -4.56 7.91
C ARG A 8 0.44 -5.21 9.00
N TYR A 9 1.48 -4.53 9.47
CA TYR A 9 2.26 -4.90 10.66
C TYR A 9 2.53 -3.70 11.55
N ASN A 10 1.48 -2.93 11.83
CA ASN A 10 1.56 -1.81 12.77
C ASN A 10 2.20 -2.27 14.09
N ALA A 11 3.01 -1.37 14.64
CA ALA A 11 3.57 -1.32 15.98
C ALA A 11 2.52 -1.62 17.05
N SER A 12 2.02 -2.86 17.11
CA SER A 12 0.89 -3.28 17.92
C SER A 12 1.32 -3.71 19.31
N LEU A 13 2.56 -4.17 19.42
CA LEU A 13 3.22 -4.50 20.69
C LEU A 13 4.59 -3.85 20.71
N LEU A 14 4.83 -3.10 21.77
CA LEU A 14 6.11 -2.53 22.13
C LEU A 14 6.67 -3.33 23.32
N THR A 15 7.82 -3.97 23.12
CA THR A 15 8.55 -4.67 24.18
C THR A 15 9.53 -3.69 24.81
N VAL A 16 9.42 -3.49 26.12
CA VAL A 16 10.27 -2.58 26.88
C VAL A 16 10.95 -3.38 27.98
N MET A 17 12.26 -3.24 28.07
CA MET A 17 13.04 -3.73 29.21
C MET A 17 13.21 -2.57 30.19
N ASP A 18 12.90 -2.79 31.46
CA ASP A 18 13.23 -1.85 32.51
C ASP A 18 14.73 -1.96 32.83
N ASP A 19 15.47 -0.86 32.70
CA ASP A 19 16.92 -0.87 32.89
C ASP A 19 17.33 -1.19 34.33
N LYS A 20 16.49 -0.89 35.32
CA LYS A 20 16.78 -1.07 36.75
C LYS A 20 16.45 -2.48 37.20
N THR A 21 15.26 -2.97 36.86
CA THR A 21 14.79 -4.29 37.32
C THR A 21 15.17 -5.40 36.35
N LYS A 22 15.61 -5.07 35.12
CA LYS A 22 15.81 -6.00 33.99
C LYS A 22 14.57 -6.79 33.61
N GLU A 23 13.40 -6.37 34.10
CA GLU A 23 12.13 -6.98 33.77
C GLU A 23 11.68 -6.54 32.37
N ILE A 24 11.16 -7.50 31.61
CA ILE A 24 10.62 -7.23 30.27
C ILE A 24 9.10 -7.13 30.36
N ARG A 25 8.53 -6.09 29.77
CA ARG A 25 7.08 -5.88 29.69
C ARG A 25 6.65 -5.56 28.28
N GLN A 26 5.46 -6.04 27.90
CA GLN A 26 4.86 -5.77 26.60
C GLN A 26 3.68 -4.81 26.72
N TYR A 27 3.70 -3.78 25.88
CA TYR A 27 2.68 -2.75 25.80
C TYR A 27 1.98 -2.80 24.46
N ALA A 28 0.65 -2.89 24.47
CA ALA A 28 -0.17 -2.88 23.29
C ALA A 28 -0.51 -1.45 22.86
N TYR A 29 -0.39 -1.19 21.56
CA TYR A 29 -0.79 0.08 20.97
C TYR A 29 -2.27 0.36 21.20
N MET A 30 -2.58 1.62 21.45
CA MET A 30 -3.95 2.11 21.59
C MET A 30 -4.29 3.06 20.47
N LYS A 31 -3.56 4.17 20.37
CA LYS A 31 -3.84 5.27 19.46
C LYS A 31 -2.59 6.12 19.29
N SER A 32 -2.59 6.95 18.25
CA SER A 32 -1.63 8.02 18.06
C SER A 32 -2.30 9.38 18.25
N SER A 33 -1.51 10.43 18.43
CA SER A 33 -1.95 11.80 18.26
C SER A 33 -2.28 12.11 16.80
N VAL A 34 -2.94 13.24 16.58
CA VAL A 34 -3.36 13.70 15.25
C VAL A 34 -2.15 13.97 14.35
N ASP A 35 -1.06 14.50 14.90
CA ASP A 35 0.21 14.73 14.20
C ASP A 35 1.03 13.45 14.01
N GLY A 36 0.59 12.31 14.54
CA GLY A 36 1.27 11.01 14.46
C GLY A 36 2.56 10.90 15.30
N ARG A 37 2.97 11.98 15.98
CA ARG A 37 4.24 12.01 16.73
C ARG A 37 4.16 11.30 18.07
N LYS A 38 3.00 11.34 18.73
CA LYS A 38 2.75 10.64 19.99
C LYS A 38 2.02 9.33 19.72
N GLU A 39 2.52 8.25 20.28
CA GLU A 39 1.89 6.93 20.28
C GLU A 39 1.63 6.54 21.74
N TYR A 40 0.40 6.10 22.01
CA TYR A 40 -0.04 5.69 23.35
C TYR A 40 -0.14 4.18 23.41
N TYR A 41 0.47 3.59 24.44
CA TYR A 41 0.47 2.16 24.66
C TYR A 41 0.01 1.82 26.09
N ARG A 42 -0.58 0.64 26.26
CA ARG A 42 -1.00 0.09 27.56
C ARG A 42 -0.44 -1.29 27.79
N CYS A 43 -0.09 -1.65 29.02
CA CYS A 43 0.42 -2.99 29.31
C CYS A 43 -0.61 -4.07 28.97
N ASN A 44 -0.17 -5.08 28.20
CA ASN A 44 -1.04 -6.19 27.78
C ASN A 44 -1.43 -7.08 28.97
N ARG A 45 -0.46 -7.38 29.86
CA ARG A 45 -0.69 -8.24 31.03
C ARG A 45 -1.54 -7.56 32.10
N CYS A 46 -1.45 -6.24 32.30
CA CYS A 46 -2.40 -5.51 33.15
C CYS A 46 -3.85 -5.71 32.71
N LEU A 47 -4.12 -5.72 31.40
CA LEU A 47 -5.47 -5.95 30.89
C LEU A 47 -5.96 -7.38 31.19
N ARG A 48 -5.07 -8.37 31.11
CA ARG A 48 -5.38 -9.77 31.47
C ARG A 48 -5.62 -9.91 32.98
N ALA A 49 -4.76 -9.32 33.79
CA ALA A 49 -4.87 -9.31 35.25
C ALA A 49 -6.21 -8.69 35.68
N LYS A 50 -6.60 -7.54 35.09
CA LYS A 50 -7.89 -6.89 35.40
C LYS A 50 -9.11 -7.77 35.10
N ARG A 51 -9.03 -8.58 34.04
CA ARG A 51 -10.11 -9.52 33.68
C ARG A 51 -10.18 -10.72 34.63
N LYS A 52 -9.05 -11.12 35.20
CA LYS A 52 -8.93 -12.30 36.07
C LYS A 52 -9.24 -11.98 37.53
N SER A 53 -8.66 -10.90 38.05
CA SER A 53 -8.63 -10.61 39.49
C SER A 53 -9.45 -9.37 39.89
N GLY A 54 -9.99 -8.63 38.94
CA GLY A 54 -10.84 -7.46 39.19
C GLY A 54 -10.18 -6.12 38.88
N PRO A 55 -10.79 -4.99 39.30
CA PRO A 55 -10.28 -3.66 38.98
C PRO A 55 -8.92 -3.40 39.61
N GLY A 56 -8.12 -2.57 38.94
CA GLY A 56 -6.80 -2.15 39.43
C GLY A 56 -6.09 -1.24 38.42
N ALA A 57 -4.86 -0.87 38.77
CA ALA A 57 -3.99 -0.04 37.94
C ALA A 57 -3.78 -0.67 36.55
N GLN A 58 -3.60 0.19 35.55
CA GLN A 58 -3.25 -0.23 34.21
C GLN A 58 -2.14 0.66 33.69
N ALA A 59 -0.93 0.09 33.66
CA ALA A 59 0.24 0.81 33.18
C ALA A 59 0.04 1.24 31.71
N SER A 60 0.43 2.48 31.43
CA SER A 60 0.48 3.03 30.09
C SER A 60 1.80 3.79 29.92
N ILE A 61 2.29 3.80 28.68
CA ILE A 61 3.49 4.53 28.28
C ILE A 61 3.17 5.35 27.04
N ILE A 62 3.91 6.43 26.87
CA ILE A 62 3.81 7.32 25.71
C ILE A 62 5.14 7.26 24.99
N VAL A 63 5.09 7.05 23.68
CA VAL A 63 6.24 7.15 22.80
C VAL A 63 6.08 8.43 21.98
N TYR A 64 7.14 9.23 21.89
CA TYR A 64 7.18 10.43 21.06
C TYR A 64 8.33 10.33 20.08
N ASP A 65 8.03 10.44 18.79
CA ASP A 65 9.02 10.34 17.70
C ASP A 65 9.96 9.11 17.84
N GLY A 66 9.41 8.02 18.39
CA GLY A 66 10.12 6.75 18.59
C GLY A 66 10.76 6.54 19.97
N GLU A 67 10.77 7.55 20.85
CA GLU A 67 11.36 7.49 22.18
C GLU A 67 10.30 7.41 23.28
N ILE A 68 10.50 6.58 24.30
CA ILE A 68 9.59 6.49 25.45
C ILE A 68 9.77 7.75 26.31
N ILE A 69 8.69 8.51 26.52
CA ILE A 69 8.69 9.67 27.41
C ILE A 69 8.17 9.27 28.79
N GLY A 70 8.93 9.59 29.83
CA GLY A 70 8.54 9.48 31.24
C GLY A 70 9.64 8.90 32.12
N ASP A 71 9.98 9.60 33.21
CA ASP A 71 11.12 9.22 34.08
C ASP A 71 10.78 8.12 35.09
N LYS A 72 9.49 7.98 35.44
CA LYS A 72 9.02 7.00 36.42
C LYS A 72 8.41 5.80 35.70
N PRO A 73 8.82 4.56 36.05
CA PRO A 73 8.14 3.36 35.58
C PRO A 73 6.64 3.44 35.93
N PRO A 74 5.75 3.16 34.97
CA PRO A 74 4.32 3.26 35.21
C PRO A 74 3.87 2.20 36.23
N GLU A 75 2.87 2.54 37.04
CA GLU A 75 2.29 1.62 37.99
C GLU A 75 1.47 0.53 37.29
N HIS A 76 1.74 -0.72 37.61
CA HIS A 76 1.06 -1.89 37.05
C HIS A 76 0.00 -2.43 38.02
N HIS A 77 -0.92 -3.24 37.48
CA HIS A 77 -1.82 -4.05 38.31
C HIS A 77 -1.01 -4.96 39.26
N VAL A 78 -1.53 -5.24 40.46
CA VAL A 78 -0.83 -6.05 41.48
C VAL A 78 -0.43 -7.44 40.97
N ASP A 79 -1.32 -8.10 40.21
CA ASP A 79 -1.05 -9.39 39.58
C ASP A 79 -0.37 -9.29 38.19
N CYS A 80 0.20 -8.14 37.83
CA CYS A 80 0.87 -7.97 36.54
C CYS A 80 2.33 -8.41 36.60
N GLU A 81 2.58 -9.65 36.22
CA GLU A 81 3.93 -10.22 36.17
C GLU A 81 4.70 -9.83 34.88
N PRO A 82 6.03 -9.65 34.97
CA PRO A 82 6.92 -9.52 33.81
C PRO A 82 6.81 -10.69 32.83
N VAL A 83 7.17 -10.44 31.58
CA VAL A 83 7.20 -11.48 30.54
C VAL A 83 8.58 -12.15 30.55
N PRO A 84 8.67 -13.50 30.64
CA PRO A 84 9.94 -14.18 30.55
C PRO A 84 10.54 -14.04 29.16
N TYR A 85 11.87 -14.00 29.08
CA TYR A 85 12.59 -13.83 27.82
C TYR A 85 12.23 -14.88 26.77
N GLU A 86 12.06 -16.15 27.19
CA GLU A 86 11.68 -17.25 26.29
C GLU A 86 10.35 -16.99 25.58
N GLU A 87 9.37 -16.43 26.30
CA GLU A 87 8.07 -16.06 25.71
C GLU A 87 8.24 -14.90 24.73
N ILE A 88 9.08 -13.90 25.04
CA ILE A 88 9.40 -12.80 24.12
C ILE A 88 10.03 -13.32 22.83
N ALA A 89 11.03 -14.21 22.94
CA ALA A 89 11.71 -14.80 21.80
C ALA A 89 10.74 -15.59 20.91
N SER A 90 9.89 -16.43 21.53
CA SER A 90 8.85 -17.19 20.82
C SER A 90 7.85 -16.28 20.10
N ILE A 91 7.33 -15.24 20.77
CA ILE A 91 6.41 -14.29 20.17
C ILE A 91 7.06 -13.54 19.00
N THR A 92 8.32 -13.16 19.14
CA THR A 92 9.06 -12.40 18.12
C THR A 92 9.31 -13.28 16.90
N SER A 93 9.80 -14.50 17.10
CA SER A 93 10.02 -15.47 16.02
C SER A 93 8.73 -15.79 15.26
N GLN A 94 7.60 -16.01 15.97
CA GLN A 94 6.30 -16.23 15.32
C GLN A 94 5.84 -15.02 14.50
N ARG A 95 6.16 -13.80 14.96
CA ARG A 95 5.83 -12.57 14.22
C ARG A 95 6.65 -12.45 12.95
N GLU A 96 7.94 -12.75 13.01
CA GLU A 96 8.86 -12.73 11.87
C GLU A 96 8.50 -13.78 10.83
N SER A 97 8.21 -15.02 11.25
CA SER A 97 7.75 -16.08 10.34
C SER A 97 6.48 -15.68 9.60
N ARG A 98 5.47 -15.16 10.32
CA ARG A 98 4.25 -14.64 9.69
C ARG A 98 4.50 -13.40 8.84
N ALA A 99 5.55 -12.62 9.10
CA ALA A 99 5.96 -11.49 8.28
C ALA A 99 6.46 -11.98 6.91
N TYR A 100 7.39 -12.92 6.96
CA TYR A 100 7.96 -13.57 5.79
C TYR A 100 6.90 -14.23 4.91
N GLU A 101 6.01 -15.05 5.49
CA GLU A 101 4.95 -15.74 4.74
C GLU A 101 4.03 -14.78 3.99
N ARG A 102 3.68 -13.62 4.57
CA ARG A 102 2.82 -12.66 3.87
C ARG A 102 3.57 -11.95 2.75
N GLU A 103 4.84 -11.65 2.94
CA GLU A 103 5.68 -11.05 1.90
C GLU A 103 5.79 -12.00 0.69
N GLU A 104 6.11 -13.27 0.95
CA GLU A 104 6.13 -14.32 -0.08
C GLU A 104 4.78 -14.43 -0.80
N ASN A 105 3.67 -14.52 -0.04
CA ASN A 105 2.33 -14.57 -0.62
C ASN A 105 1.97 -13.34 -1.45
N GLU A 106 2.42 -12.14 -1.07
CA GLU A 106 2.18 -10.92 -1.84
C GLU A 106 2.99 -10.92 -3.14
N GLN A 107 4.22 -11.42 -3.13
CA GLN A 107 5.01 -11.62 -4.34
C GLN A 107 4.31 -12.59 -5.30
N VAL A 108 3.81 -13.71 -4.79
CA VAL A 108 3.03 -14.68 -5.59
C VAL A 108 1.79 -14.02 -6.20
N ARG A 109 1.01 -13.26 -5.41
CA ARG A 109 -0.14 -12.50 -5.92
C ARG A 109 0.25 -11.51 -6.99
N GLN A 110 1.39 -10.83 -6.83
CA GLN A 110 1.88 -9.87 -7.82
C GLN A 110 2.22 -10.57 -9.15
N VAL A 111 2.91 -11.72 -9.10
CA VAL A 111 3.22 -12.51 -10.31
C VAL A 111 1.95 -12.95 -11.02
N LEU A 112 0.95 -13.45 -10.29
CA LEU A 112 -0.34 -13.85 -10.87
C LEU A 112 -1.08 -12.67 -11.52
N ARG A 113 -1.08 -11.49 -10.87
CA ARG A 113 -1.64 -10.25 -11.45
C ARG A 113 -0.93 -9.88 -12.75
N ASN A 114 0.40 -9.88 -12.76
CA ASN A 114 1.19 -9.55 -13.95
C ASN A 114 0.91 -10.53 -15.10
N ARG A 115 0.85 -11.84 -14.80
CA ARG A 115 0.52 -12.88 -15.79
C ARG A 115 -0.86 -12.65 -16.40
N GLN A 116 -1.86 -12.31 -15.59
CA GLN A 116 -3.21 -12.05 -16.07
C GLN A 116 -3.27 -10.82 -16.99
N LEU A 117 -2.49 -9.78 -16.71
CA LEU A 117 -2.40 -8.59 -17.57
C LEU A 117 -1.76 -8.91 -18.92
N LEU A 118 -0.70 -9.72 -18.94
CA LEU A 118 -0.06 -10.16 -20.19
C LEU A 118 -1.04 -10.93 -21.08
N LEU A 119 -1.81 -11.86 -20.51
CA LEU A 119 -2.80 -12.64 -21.27
C LEU A 119 -3.87 -11.76 -21.92
N LYS A 120 -4.34 -10.71 -21.22
CA LYS A 120 -5.32 -9.75 -21.76
C LYS A 120 -4.77 -8.89 -22.89
N GLN A 121 -3.46 -8.63 -22.92
CA GLN A 121 -2.83 -7.84 -24.01
C GLN A 121 -2.61 -8.67 -25.28
N THR A 122 -2.51 -9.98 -25.14
CA THR A 122 -2.32 -10.91 -26.27
C THR A 122 -3.63 -11.47 -26.82
N GLU A 123 -4.77 -11.01 -26.31
CA GLU A 123 -6.08 -11.39 -26.84
C GLU A 123 -6.19 -10.85 -28.27
N PRO A 124 -6.37 -11.71 -29.29
CA PRO A 124 -6.44 -11.26 -30.67
C PRO A 124 -7.57 -10.25 -30.84
N LEU A 125 -7.29 -9.12 -31.49
CA LEU A 125 -8.35 -8.22 -31.98
C LEU A 125 -9.32 -9.09 -32.79
N GLU A 126 -10.61 -9.08 -32.44
CA GLU A 126 -11.64 -9.71 -33.27
C GLU A 126 -11.40 -9.25 -34.72
N PRO A 127 -11.30 -10.18 -35.68
CA PRO A 127 -11.12 -9.80 -37.07
C PRO A 127 -12.30 -8.88 -37.44
N PRO A 128 -12.04 -7.74 -38.12
CA PRO A 128 -13.12 -6.83 -38.48
C PRO A 128 -14.18 -7.61 -39.25
N GLU A 129 -15.42 -7.55 -38.78
CA GLU A 129 -16.54 -8.19 -39.46
C GLU A 129 -16.57 -7.67 -40.90
N LEU A 130 -16.27 -8.55 -41.86
CA LEU A 130 -16.40 -8.24 -43.27
C LEU A 130 -17.87 -7.92 -43.51
N SER A 131 -18.16 -6.65 -43.75
CA SER A 131 -19.49 -6.20 -44.13
C SER A 131 -19.94 -6.99 -45.37
N PRO A 132 -21.19 -7.48 -45.44
CA PRO A 132 -21.66 -8.23 -46.58
C PRO A 132 -21.53 -7.36 -47.84
N MET A 133 -20.87 -7.91 -48.87
CA MET A 133 -20.85 -7.27 -50.18
C MET A 133 -22.30 -7.16 -50.66
N VAL A 134 -22.78 -5.93 -50.77
CA VAL A 134 -24.09 -5.65 -51.36
C VAL A 134 -23.93 -5.87 -52.85
N GLU A 135 -24.53 -6.95 -53.36
CA GLU A 135 -24.69 -7.16 -54.80
C GLU A 135 -25.64 -6.11 -55.35
N GLY A 136 -25.21 -5.44 -56.42
CA GLY A 136 -26.07 -4.64 -57.28
C GLY A 136 -25.82 -3.15 -57.18
N ASP A 137 -25.16 -2.60 -58.20
CA ASP A 137 -25.85 -1.60 -58.99
C ASP A 137 -25.40 -1.66 -60.46
N GLU A 138 -26.42 -1.61 -61.28
CA GLU A 138 -26.48 -1.78 -62.72
C GLU A 138 -25.68 -0.69 -63.44
N LEU A 139 -24.95 -1.06 -64.49
CA LEU A 139 -24.25 -0.13 -65.38
C LEU A 139 -25.28 0.75 -66.10
N ALA A 140 -25.37 2.02 -65.71
CA ALA A 140 -25.99 3.05 -66.54
C ALA A 140 -24.94 3.61 -67.51
N GLU A 141 -25.25 3.44 -68.78
CA GLU A 141 -24.48 3.76 -69.97
C GLU A 141 -24.73 5.22 -70.41
N PHE A 142 -23.71 5.86 -71.02
CA PHE A 142 -23.73 7.10 -71.85
C PHE A 142 -23.92 8.47 -71.13
N ASP A 143 -23.27 9.59 -71.50
CA ASP A 143 -22.74 10.05 -72.80
C ASP A 143 -21.47 10.93 -72.69
N GLU A 144 -20.73 10.99 -73.82
CA GLU A 144 -19.61 11.87 -74.13
C GLU A 144 -20.00 13.37 -74.18
N GLU A 145 -19.08 14.25 -73.78
CA GLU A 145 -18.54 15.36 -74.59
C GLU A 145 -18.14 16.59 -73.74
N SER A 146 -17.04 17.21 -74.17
CA SER A 146 -16.66 18.61 -73.99
C SER A 146 -15.40 18.87 -73.14
N THR A 147 -14.28 18.73 -73.85
CA THR A 147 -13.21 19.74 -74.03
C THR A 147 -12.79 20.63 -72.86
N GLY A 148 -11.48 20.65 -72.60
CA GLY A 148 -10.87 21.85 -72.01
C GLY A 148 -9.50 21.61 -71.41
N ALA A 149 -8.48 21.97 -72.18
CA ALA A 149 -7.05 21.92 -71.87
C ALA A 149 -6.64 22.53 -70.51
N GLY A 150 -5.48 22.11 -70.02
CA GLY A 150 -4.54 23.08 -69.45
C GLY A 150 -3.80 22.69 -68.17
N PHE A 151 -2.65 22.06 -68.36
CA PHE A 151 -1.35 22.35 -67.72
C PHE A 151 -1.15 22.33 -66.19
N ALA A 152 0.02 21.80 -65.87
CA ALA A 152 0.62 21.54 -64.57
C ALA A 152 1.16 22.78 -63.82
N ASP A 153 1.71 22.45 -62.65
CA ASP A 153 2.72 23.12 -61.82
C ASP A 153 2.19 23.87 -60.57
N SER A 154 2.49 23.38 -59.36
CA SER A 154 3.78 23.35 -58.64
C SER A 154 4.16 24.70 -57.99
N GLN A 155 4.35 24.61 -56.66
CA GLN A 155 5.20 25.42 -55.78
C GLN A 155 4.74 26.80 -55.23
N ARG A 156 4.59 26.80 -53.89
CA ARG A 156 5.28 27.61 -52.85
C ARG A 156 5.49 29.13 -53.05
N GLN A 157 4.96 29.93 -52.10
CA GLN A 157 5.57 31.05 -51.34
C GLN A 157 4.44 31.83 -50.61
N ALA A 158 4.55 32.61 -49.53
CA ALA A 158 5.62 33.15 -48.68
C ALA A 158 4.97 33.46 -47.29
N VAL A 159 5.65 33.29 -46.15
CA VAL A 159 6.31 34.35 -45.32
C VAL A 159 5.45 35.61 -45.09
N GLU A 160 5.12 35.93 -43.84
CA GLU A 160 5.46 37.23 -43.21
C GLU A 160 5.20 37.30 -41.70
N ASP A 161 6.20 37.84 -41.01
CA ASP A 161 6.29 38.27 -39.62
C ASP A 161 5.43 39.51 -39.31
N LYS A 162 5.02 39.65 -38.03
CA LYS A 162 4.96 40.88 -37.20
C LYS A 162 3.94 40.68 -36.07
N ALA A 163 4.07 41.22 -34.86
CA ALA A 163 5.13 41.84 -34.09
C ALA A 163 4.53 42.06 -32.68
N LEU A 164 5.42 42.15 -31.69
CA LEU A 164 5.35 42.89 -30.43
C LEU A 164 4.00 43.54 -30.04
N ILE A 165 3.60 43.36 -28.77
CA ILE A 165 4.09 44.17 -27.62
C ILE A 165 4.23 43.24 -26.41
#